data_AF-A0A0C2MTE3-F1
#
_entry.id   AF-A0A0C2MTE3-F1
#
_cell.length_a   1.000
_cell.length_b   1.000
_cell.length_c   1.000
_cell.angle_alpha   90.00
_cell.angle_beta   90.00
_cell.angle_gamma   90.00
#
_symmetry.space_group_name_H-M   'P 1'
#
loop_
_entity.id
_entity.type
_entity.pdbx_description
1 polymer ?
#
loop_
_entity_poly.entity_id
_entity_poly.type
_entity_poly.pdbx_seq_one_letter_code
_entity_poly.pdbx_strand_id
1 'polypeptide(L)'
;MMSACQVHQKNILVAEVRENVKMGLKTLFQLIPIQPHLNHMISIIRARPCDYPRIISCFLFISSIVENSDFPFHFNEIMELINNIQIGAPELLIETCCGFLKDVFDHYHGPKKSSNGPTIVIDPVFKWLAQFPESVHNIMEVRGEVYTEMFPAINSDFRFINNVVVFCREITGVEILAGYIKNFMLNHSFEHETIYFLENFVYFYSEDISNNKNRDDSVRFALFVMTAFSIVTDGMTNKGVISEHLPIIEKASDLCLKVIDHFKDYEELCLKTSDVLCYLVYASEAINPDHEKLSERLVEYYQTLGYSCFIRPYLAFLLYLGYETRFIGEWFLRDCKVIFEKACDFLPPEDSNRDPRHLERVLRLLSQIISKHYDDILENIDIERLVYLASQGLLSQEEKTFNQCYGFLIELFDHPTTEICKKRPETHSIVARLYNGHVYQIVKNCIEVILTQKIVTCVKGCGRILSIFCSAGGVRGGAYLKIEKELIVEMLEKYPNEMCSDGSISDEMIKILNARSKEEAENLAAMINSILNKCHK
;
A
#
# COMPACT_ATOMS: atom_id res chain seq x y z
N MET A 1 4.97 32.09 -20.57
CA MET A 1 4.60 31.15 -19.49
C MET A 1 4.75 31.89 -18.17
N MET A 2 3.67 32.05 -17.42
CA MET A 2 3.75 32.59 -16.05
C MET A 2 4.46 31.56 -15.17
N SER A 3 5.28 32.01 -14.21
CA SER A 3 5.86 31.08 -13.23
C SER A 3 4.76 30.54 -12.31
N ALA A 4 4.93 29.33 -11.76
CA ALA A 4 3.99 28.74 -10.82
C ALA A 4 3.65 29.68 -9.65
N CYS A 5 4.64 30.47 -9.20
CA CYS A 5 4.48 31.49 -8.16
C CYS A 5 3.49 32.61 -8.57
N GLN A 6 3.54 33.08 -9.82
CA GLN A 6 2.62 34.13 -10.30
C GLN A 6 1.18 33.62 -10.45
N VAL A 7 1.01 32.35 -10.84
CA VAL A 7 -0.32 31.72 -10.90
C VAL A 7 -0.91 31.59 -9.49
N HIS A 8 -0.09 31.16 -8.53
CA HIS A 8 -0.50 31.02 -7.13
C HIS A 8 -0.93 32.37 -6.51
N GLN A 9 -0.15 33.44 -6.69
CA GLN A 9 -0.51 34.78 -6.18
C GLN A 9 -1.81 35.32 -6.77
N LYS A 10 -2.04 35.11 -8.06
CA LYS A 10 -3.29 35.52 -8.72
C LYS A 10 -4.49 34.79 -8.13
N ASN A 11 -4.35 33.49 -7.84
CA ASN A 11 -5.43 32.69 -7.27
C ASN A 11 -5.78 33.16 -5.84
N ILE A 12 -4.79 33.50 -5.03
CA ILE A 12 -5.00 34.06 -3.68
C ILE A 12 -5.83 35.35 -3.74
N LEU A 13 -5.44 36.31 -4.59
CA LEU A 13 -6.15 37.58 -4.71
C LEU A 13 -7.61 37.39 -5.16
N VAL A 14 -7.85 36.47 -6.10
CA VAL A 14 -9.21 36.17 -6.59
C VAL A 14 -10.06 35.53 -5.49
N ALA A 15 -9.48 34.62 -4.68
CA ALA A 15 -10.17 34.01 -3.55
C ALA A 15 -10.55 35.07 -2.49
N GLU A 16 -9.62 35.96 -2.14
CA GLU A 16 -9.85 37.03 -1.16
C GLU A 16 -10.97 37.98 -1.62
N VAL A 17 -10.96 38.40 -2.89
CA VAL A 17 -12.02 39.26 -3.44
C VAL A 17 -13.38 38.56 -3.40
N ARG A 18 -13.44 37.25 -3.71
CA ARG A 18 -14.68 36.47 -3.66
C ARG A 18 -15.24 36.40 -2.24
N GLU A 19 -14.39 36.15 -1.24
CA GLU A 19 -14.82 36.11 0.16
C GLU A 19 -15.31 37.48 0.65
N ASN A 20 -14.62 38.57 0.30
CA ASN A 20 -15.07 39.92 0.61
C ASN A 20 -16.43 40.24 -0.02
N VAL A 21 -16.65 39.84 -1.28
CA VAL A 21 -17.95 39.99 -1.95
C VAL A 21 -19.02 39.16 -1.24
N LYS A 22 -18.73 37.90 -0.89
CA LYS A 22 -19.64 37.00 -0.18
C LYS A 22 -20.06 37.60 1.17
N MET A 23 -19.11 38.17 1.92
CA MET A 23 -19.34 38.80 3.22
C MET A 23 -20.20 40.08 3.09
N GLY A 24 -19.93 40.90 2.07
CA GLY A 24 -20.76 42.06 1.73
C GLY A 24 -22.19 41.68 1.36
N LEU A 25 -22.37 40.64 0.54
CA LEU A 25 -23.68 40.11 0.17
C LEU A 25 -24.44 39.54 1.37
N LYS A 26 -23.78 38.77 2.24
CA LYS A 26 -24.36 38.27 3.50
C LYS A 26 -24.94 39.42 4.33
N THR A 27 -24.18 40.50 4.50
CA THR A 27 -24.62 41.70 5.24
C THR A 27 -25.82 42.35 4.56
N LEU A 28 -25.80 42.46 3.23
CA LEU A 28 -26.89 43.05 2.46
C LEU A 28 -28.19 42.24 2.60
N PHE A 29 -28.12 40.91 2.59
CA PHE A 29 -29.31 40.05 2.70
C PHE A 29 -29.97 40.05 4.07
N GLN A 30 -29.31 40.59 5.09
CA GLN A 30 -29.97 40.89 6.36
C GLN A 30 -30.93 42.08 6.25
N LEU A 31 -30.78 42.91 5.20
CA LEU A 31 -31.54 44.15 4.99
C LEU A 31 -32.60 44.04 3.90
N ILE A 32 -32.50 43.06 3.00
CA ILE A 32 -33.39 42.93 1.84
C ILE A 32 -33.97 41.51 1.70
N PRO A 33 -35.19 41.36 1.14
CA PRO A 33 -35.76 40.04 0.87
C PRO A 33 -34.93 39.25 -0.14
N ILE A 34 -34.53 38.03 0.19
CA ILE A 34 -33.65 37.19 -0.66
C ILE A 34 -34.39 36.59 -1.87
N GLN A 35 -35.65 36.18 -1.67
CA GLN A 35 -36.43 35.41 -2.64
C GLN A 35 -36.41 35.98 -4.08
N PRO A 36 -36.69 37.29 -4.29
CA PRO A 36 -36.77 37.82 -5.65
C PRO A 36 -35.41 37.77 -6.37
N HIS A 37 -34.32 37.94 -5.63
CA HIS A 37 -32.97 37.92 -6.18
C HIS A 37 -32.51 36.50 -6.50
N LEU A 38 -32.82 35.53 -5.63
CA LEU A 38 -32.53 34.12 -5.89
C LEU A 38 -33.27 33.62 -7.14
N ASN A 39 -34.58 33.92 -7.25
CA ASN A 39 -35.37 33.58 -8.43
C ASN A 39 -34.78 34.18 -9.71
N HIS A 40 -34.29 35.42 -9.63
CA HIS A 40 -33.62 36.06 -10.77
C HIS A 40 -32.32 35.34 -11.16
N MET A 41 -31.49 34.94 -10.21
CA MET A 41 -30.26 34.19 -10.49
C MET A 41 -30.54 32.81 -11.10
N ILE A 42 -31.51 32.07 -10.56
CA ILE A 42 -31.96 30.79 -11.11
C ILE A 42 -32.45 30.95 -12.55
N SER A 43 -33.24 32.00 -12.82
CA SER A 43 -33.69 32.33 -14.18
C SER A 43 -32.54 32.61 -15.14
N ILE A 44 -31.47 33.28 -14.69
CA ILE A 44 -30.28 33.54 -15.52
C ILE A 44 -29.59 32.23 -15.89
N ILE A 45 -29.38 31.34 -14.91
CA ILE A 45 -28.71 30.04 -15.14
C ILE A 45 -29.50 29.21 -16.15
N ARG A 46 -30.82 29.12 -15.98
CA ARG A 46 -31.70 28.37 -16.90
C ARG A 46 -31.73 28.94 -18.31
N ALA A 47 -31.72 30.27 -18.44
CA ALA A 47 -31.77 30.91 -19.75
C ALA A 47 -30.49 30.70 -20.56
N ARG A 48 -29.35 30.46 -19.91
CA ARG A 48 -28.03 30.37 -20.56
C ARG A 48 -27.14 29.30 -19.90
N PRO A 49 -27.45 28.00 -20.07
CA PRO A 49 -26.73 26.92 -19.40
C PRO A 49 -25.25 26.78 -19.79
N CYS A 50 -24.82 27.41 -20.89
CA CYS A 50 -23.43 27.39 -21.35
C CYS A 50 -22.65 28.68 -21.06
N ASP A 51 -23.28 29.71 -20.45
CA ASP A 51 -22.62 30.97 -20.10
C ASP A 51 -21.90 30.82 -18.75
N TYR A 52 -20.84 30.00 -18.75
CA TYR A 52 -20.13 29.60 -17.54
C TYR A 52 -19.64 30.76 -16.66
N PRO A 53 -19.06 31.86 -17.20
CA PRO A 53 -18.69 33.01 -16.36
C PRO A 53 -19.88 33.62 -15.63
N ARG A 54 -21.05 33.68 -16.28
CA ARG A 54 -22.28 34.18 -15.66
C ARG A 54 -22.78 33.22 -14.60
N ILE A 55 -22.76 31.91 -14.87
CA ILE A 55 -23.16 30.86 -13.92
C ILE A 55 -22.28 30.88 -12.68
N ILE A 56 -20.95 31.00 -12.82
CA ILE A 56 -20.01 31.15 -11.69
C ILE A 56 -20.40 32.34 -10.81
N SER A 57 -20.69 33.49 -11.44
CA SER A 57 -21.10 34.70 -10.72
C SER A 57 -22.42 34.50 -9.95
N CYS A 58 -23.38 33.79 -10.55
CA CYS A 58 -24.63 33.43 -9.90
C CYS A 58 -24.41 32.46 -8.73
N PHE A 59 -23.54 31.46 -8.85
CA PHE A 59 -23.23 30.56 -7.72
C PHE A 59 -22.50 31.26 -6.58
N LEU A 60 -21.63 32.23 -6.86
CA LEU A 60 -21.03 33.06 -5.81
C LEU A 60 -22.09 33.86 -5.05
N PHE A 61 -23.10 34.37 -5.75
CA PHE A 61 -24.24 35.02 -5.10
C PHE A 61 -25.04 34.01 -4.25
N ILE A 62 -25.33 32.83 -4.80
CA ILE A 62 -26.10 31.79 -4.10
C ILE A 62 -25.32 31.25 -2.87
N SER A 63 -23.99 31.17 -2.91
CA SER A 63 -23.22 30.72 -1.74
C SER A 63 -23.28 31.69 -0.57
N SER A 64 -23.55 32.98 -0.82
CA SER A 64 -23.75 33.97 0.25
C SER A 64 -25.12 33.89 0.94
N ILE A 65 -26.07 33.08 0.45
CA ILE A 65 -27.40 32.89 1.08
C ILE A 65 -27.55 31.59 1.86
N VAL A 66 -26.52 30.73 1.92
CA VAL A 66 -26.59 29.39 2.54
C VAL A 66 -27.05 29.43 4.00
N GLU A 67 -26.68 30.49 4.73
CA GLU A 67 -27.01 30.71 6.13
C GLU A 67 -28.45 31.20 6.38
N ASN A 68 -29.20 31.51 5.31
CA ASN A 68 -30.57 32.00 5.44
C ASN A 68 -31.56 30.86 5.74
N SER A 69 -32.55 31.13 6.60
CA SER A 69 -33.58 30.16 6.98
C SER A 69 -34.43 29.62 5.82
N ASP A 70 -34.55 30.38 4.74
CA ASP A 70 -35.36 30.00 3.58
C ASP A 70 -34.57 29.18 2.55
N PHE A 71 -33.24 29.10 2.68
CA PHE A 71 -32.38 28.37 1.73
C PHE A 71 -32.77 26.90 1.51
N PRO A 72 -33.17 26.10 2.53
CA PRO A 72 -33.55 24.70 2.34
C PRO A 72 -34.70 24.50 1.32
N PHE A 73 -35.61 25.47 1.18
CA PHE A 73 -36.71 25.40 0.21
C PHE A 73 -36.23 25.49 -1.24
N HIS A 74 -35.07 26.11 -1.48
CA HIS A 74 -34.49 26.30 -2.81
C HIS A 74 -33.40 25.30 -3.15
N PHE A 75 -32.92 24.55 -2.16
CA PHE A 75 -31.79 23.66 -2.33
C PHE A 75 -32.01 22.63 -3.45
N ASN A 76 -33.20 22.02 -3.52
CA ASN A 76 -33.52 21.04 -4.56
C ASN A 76 -33.46 21.63 -5.97
N GLU A 77 -33.93 22.87 -6.14
CA GLU A 77 -33.87 23.57 -7.42
C GLU A 77 -32.43 23.90 -7.81
N ILE A 78 -31.61 24.33 -6.84
CA ILE A 78 -30.19 24.60 -7.06
C ILE A 78 -29.44 23.31 -7.42
N MET A 79 -29.74 22.19 -6.75
CA MET A 79 -29.16 20.89 -7.07
C MET A 79 -29.55 20.41 -8.47
N GLU A 80 -30.79 20.67 -8.92
CA GLU A 80 -31.19 20.38 -10.29
C GLU A 80 -30.32 21.14 -11.31
N LEU A 81 -30.02 22.42 -11.03
CA LEU A 81 -29.12 23.22 -11.89
C LEU A 81 -27.71 22.64 -11.91
N ILE A 82 -27.16 22.28 -10.74
CA ILE A 82 -25.82 21.70 -10.60
C ILE A 82 -25.72 20.35 -11.34
N ASN A 83 -26.74 19.50 -11.22
CA ASN A 83 -26.79 18.20 -11.89
C ASN A 83 -26.86 18.32 -13.43
N ASN A 84 -27.32 19.46 -13.96
CA ASN A 84 -27.36 19.73 -15.40
C ASN A 84 -26.04 20.29 -15.96
N ILE A 85 -25.05 20.58 -15.12
CA ILE A 85 -23.71 20.99 -15.57
C ILE A 85 -23.00 19.79 -16.20
N GLN A 86 -22.48 19.98 -17.41
CA GLN A 86 -21.76 18.91 -18.13
C GLN A 86 -20.44 18.57 -17.44
N ILE A 87 -20.06 17.28 -17.46
CA ILE A 87 -18.78 16.80 -16.90
C ILE A 87 -17.56 17.51 -17.56
N GLY A 88 -17.69 17.93 -18.82
CA GLY A 88 -16.68 18.71 -19.55
C GLY A 88 -16.74 20.23 -19.36
N ALA A 89 -17.47 20.72 -18.35
CA ALA A 89 -17.53 22.15 -18.05
C ALA A 89 -16.14 22.67 -17.59
N PRO A 90 -15.89 24.00 -17.67
CA PRO A 90 -14.63 24.57 -17.21
C PRO A 90 -14.34 24.24 -15.75
N GLU A 91 -13.09 23.87 -15.45
CA GLU A 91 -12.61 23.51 -14.11
C GLU A 91 -13.03 24.51 -13.03
N LEU A 92 -12.88 25.82 -13.31
CA LEU A 92 -13.27 26.88 -12.38
C LEU A 92 -14.77 26.85 -12.00
N LEU A 93 -15.65 26.43 -12.91
CA LEU A 93 -17.08 26.27 -12.61
C LEU A 93 -17.31 25.05 -11.72
N ILE A 94 -16.65 23.92 -12.02
CA ILE A 94 -16.71 22.71 -11.21
C ILE A 94 -16.22 23.01 -9.78
N GLU A 95 -15.06 23.66 -9.63
CA GLU A 95 -14.52 24.07 -8.33
C GLU A 95 -15.47 25.03 -7.59
N THR A 96 -16.10 25.97 -8.30
CA THR A 96 -17.08 26.89 -7.70
C THR A 96 -18.30 26.13 -7.17
N CYS A 97 -18.78 25.13 -7.91
CA CYS A 97 -19.88 24.27 -7.48
C CYS A 97 -19.45 23.38 -6.31
N CYS A 98 -18.25 22.78 -6.35
CA CYS A 98 -17.71 22.00 -5.24
C CYS A 98 -17.60 22.83 -3.95
N GLY A 99 -17.07 24.06 -4.05
CA GLY A 99 -16.97 24.98 -2.92
C GLY A 99 -18.34 25.36 -2.35
N PHE A 100 -19.32 25.66 -3.22
CA PHE A 100 -20.70 25.90 -2.79
C PHE A 100 -21.31 24.70 -2.06
N LEU A 101 -21.14 23.49 -2.60
CA LEU A 101 -21.66 22.27 -1.99
C LEU A 101 -21.00 21.95 -0.65
N LYS A 102 -19.71 22.26 -0.50
CA LYS A 102 -19.01 22.19 0.77
C LYS A 102 -19.59 23.19 1.78
N ASP A 103 -19.84 24.44 1.38
CA ASP A 103 -20.48 25.44 2.26
C ASP A 103 -21.85 24.96 2.76
N VAL A 104 -22.65 24.33 1.88
CA VAL A 104 -23.93 23.73 2.27
C VAL A 104 -23.74 22.62 3.30
N PHE A 105 -22.78 21.72 3.07
CA PHE A 105 -22.47 20.66 4.05
C PHE A 105 -22.04 21.23 5.40
N ASP A 106 -21.08 22.16 5.40
CA ASP A 106 -20.55 22.79 6.62
C ASP A 106 -21.68 23.46 7.43
N HIS A 107 -22.65 24.09 6.76
CA HIS A 107 -23.77 24.76 7.43
C HIS A 107 -24.84 23.81 7.98
N TYR A 108 -25.24 22.79 7.20
CA TYR A 108 -26.42 21.98 7.51
C TYR A 108 -26.12 20.64 8.18
N HIS A 109 -24.87 20.16 8.15
CA HIS A 109 -24.49 18.88 8.77
C HIS A 109 -24.15 19.00 10.27
N GLY A 110 -24.07 20.23 10.81
CA GLY A 110 -23.77 20.48 12.22
C GLY A 110 -24.85 19.99 13.19
N PRO A 111 -24.49 19.61 14.44
CA PRO A 111 -25.42 19.06 15.44
C PRO A 111 -26.48 20.07 15.92
N LYS A 112 -26.33 21.36 15.63
CA LYS A 112 -27.32 22.40 15.93
C LYS A 112 -28.41 22.42 14.86
N LYS A 113 -29.27 21.41 14.86
CA LYS A 113 -30.49 21.41 14.04
C LYS A 113 -31.34 22.62 14.43
N SER A 114 -31.50 23.58 13.51
CA SER A 114 -32.57 24.57 13.64
C SER A 114 -33.89 23.81 13.53
N SER A 115 -34.71 23.86 14.59
CA SER A 115 -35.80 22.91 14.84
C SER A 115 -36.99 23.02 13.89
N ASN A 116 -36.99 23.96 12.94
CA ASN A 116 -38.20 24.36 12.22
C ASN A 116 -38.07 24.35 10.68
N GLY A 117 -36.91 23.97 10.12
CA GLY A 117 -36.65 23.98 8.68
C GLY A 117 -36.85 22.62 7.98
N PRO A 118 -37.06 22.59 6.65
CA PRO A 118 -36.98 21.37 5.85
C PRO A 118 -35.60 20.72 6.00
N THR A 119 -35.55 19.40 6.11
CA THR A 119 -34.28 18.66 6.11
C THR A 119 -33.71 18.62 4.69
N ILE A 120 -32.48 19.08 4.53
CA ILE A 120 -31.74 18.93 3.26
C ILE A 120 -31.28 17.48 3.12
N VAL A 121 -31.59 16.86 1.99
CA VAL A 121 -31.06 15.54 1.64
C VAL A 121 -29.67 15.73 1.04
N ILE A 122 -28.63 15.26 1.73
CA ILE A 122 -27.23 15.51 1.35
C ILE A 122 -26.71 14.48 0.33
N ASP A 123 -27.29 13.27 0.21
CA ASP A 123 -26.79 12.24 -0.73
C ASP A 123 -26.56 12.72 -2.17
N PRO A 124 -27.44 13.55 -2.78
CA PRO A 124 -27.19 14.10 -4.12
C PRO A 124 -25.93 14.96 -4.19
N VAL A 125 -25.56 15.65 -3.09
CA VAL A 125 -24.34 16.45 -2.98
C VAL A 125 -23.12 15.56 -3.13
N PHE A 126 -23.03 14.51 -2.31
CA PHE A 126 -21.89 13.61 -2.33
C PHE A 126 -21.78 12.85 -3.66
N LYS A 127 -22.92 12.41 -4.23
CA LYS A 127 -22.96 11.79 -5.58
C LYS A 127 -22.45 12.71 -6.69
N TRP A 128 -22.71 14.01 -6.58
CA TRP A 128 -22.21 14.97 -7.55
C TRP A 128 -20.70 15.21 -7.37
N LEU A 129 -20.27 15.48 -6.13
CA LEU A 129 -18.87 15.73 -5.77
C LEU A 129 -17.94 14.55 -6.11
N ALA A 130 -18.43 13.32 -5.95
CA ALA A 130 -17.67 12.11 -6.22
C ALA A 130 -17.30 11.91 -7.70
N GLN A 131 -17.86 12.73 -8.60
CA GLN A 131 -17.47 12.79 -10.01
C GLN A 131 -16.23 13.67 -10.26
N PHE A 132 -15.82 14.48 -9.27
CA PHE A 132 -14.75 15.48 -9.39
C PHE A 132 -13.78 15.42 -8.19
N PRO A 133 -13.14 14.27 -7.91
CA PRO A 133 -12.28 14.09 -6.73
C PRO A 133 -11.12 15.08 -6.66
N GLU A 134 -10.55 15.49 -7.80
CA GLU A 134 -9.48 16.50 -7.88
C GLU A 134 -9.98 17.88 -7.43
N SER A 135 -11.15 18.30 -7.92
CA SER A 135 -11.74 19.58 -7.49
C SER A 135 -12.14 19.56 -6.02
N VAL A 136 -12.60 18.41 -5.50
CA VAL A 136 -12.85 18.23 -4.06
C VAL A 136 -11.55 18.34 -3.26
N HIS A 137 -10.45 17.80 -3.75
CA HIS A 137 -9.13 17.96 -3.14
C HIS A 137 -8.71 19.44 -3.09
N ASN A 138 -8.84 20.17 -4.21
CA ASN A 138 -8.45 21.57 -4.32
C ASN A 138 -9.21 22.47 -3.32
N ILE A 139 -10.52 22.26 -3.13
CA ILE A 139 -11.30 23.08 -2.18
C ILE A 139 -10.92 22.85 -0.72
N MET A 140 -10.27 21.73 -0.39
CA MET A 140 -9.82 21.41 0.97
C MET A 140 -8.44 22.01 1.28
N GLU A 141 -7.63 22.29 0.26
CA GLU A 141 -6.29 22.88 0.45
C GLU A 141 -6.32 24.38 0.83
N VAL A 142 -7.43 25.08 0.56
CA VAL A 142 -7.48 26.56 0.51
C VAL A 142 -7.62 27.26 1.89
N ARG A 143 -7.70 26.55 3.04
CA ARG A 143 -7.83 27.21 4.37
C ARG A 143 -6.54 27.15 5.18
N GLY A 144 -5.59 28.05 4.89
CA GLY A 144 -4.33 28.23 5.64
C GLY A 144 -4.47 29.01 6.96
N GLU A 145 -5.47 28.71 7.78
CA GLU A 145 -5.68 29.38 9.09
C GLU A 145 -4.90 28.69 10.24
N VAL A 146 -4.82 29.34 11.41
CA VAL A 146 -3.94 28.95 12.54
C VAL A 146 -4.47 27.72 13.30
N TYR A 147 -3.58 26.76 13.57
CA TYR A 147 -3.85 25.35 13.93
C TYR A 147 -4.73 25.04 15.15
N THR A 148 -4.78 25.86 16.20
CA THR A 148 -5.32 25.40 17.50
C THR A 148 -6.86 25.39 17.61
N GLU A 149 -7.58 26.09 16.73
CA GLU A 149 -9.06 26.06 16.69
C GLU A 149 -9.60 25.13 15.59
N MET A 150 -8.71 24.46 14.84
CA MET A 150 -9.07 23.74 13.61
C MET A 150 -9.63 22.32 13.82
N PHE A 151 -9.40 21.67 14.96
CA PHE A 151 -9.74 20.25 15.09
C PHE A 151 -11.22 19.90 14.74
N PRO A 152 -12.24 20.66 15.18
CA PRO A 152 -13.61 20.43 14.75
C PRO A 152 -13.84 20.62 13.25
N ALA A 153 -13.15 21.58 12.63
CA ALA A 153 -13.24 21.84 11.19
C ALA A 153 -12.59 20.71 10.38
N ILE A 154 -11.40 20.26 10.79
CA ILE A 154 -10.70 19.13 10.17
C ILE A 154 -11.54 17.86 10.27
N ASN A 155 -12.12 17.59 11.44
CA ASN A 155 -13.00 16.43 11.61
C ASN A 155 -14.24 16.52 10.71
N SER A 156 -14.79 17.72 10.53
CA SER A 156 -15.88 17.96 9.58
C SER A 156 -15.45 17.69 8.14
N ASP A 157 -14.27 18.15 7.73
CA ASP A 157 -13.72 17.95 6.39
C ASP A 157 -13.45 16.46 6.12
N PHE A 158 -12.95 15.71 7.10
CA PHE A 158 -12.74 14.27 6.95
C PHE A 158 -14.05 13.52 6.86
N ARG A 159 -15.04 13.92 7.65
CA ARG A 159 -16.40 13.38 7.54
C ARG A 159 -16.98 13.67 6.16
N PHE A 160 -16.79 14.87 5.63
CA PHE A 160 -17.21 15.23 4.28
C PHE A 160 -16.55 14.34 3.24
N ILE A 161 -15.22 14.21 3.29
CA ILE A 161 -14.45 13.39 2.34
C ILE A 161 -14.88 11.92 2.41
N ASN A 162 -15.03 11.36 3.61
CA ASN A 162 -15.49 9.97 3.78
C ASN A 162 -16.85 9.76 3.12
N ASN A 163 -17.79 10.70 3.29
CA ASN A 163 -19.07 10.63 2.58
C ASN A 163 -18.91 10.72 1.06
N VAL A 164 -18.00 11.54 0.52
CA VAL A 164 -17.74 11.61 -0.93
C VAL A 164 -17.14 10.29 -1.44
N VAL A 165 -16.19 9.71 -0.71
CA VAL A 165 -15.51 8.44 -1.05
C VAL A 165 -16.51 7.30 -1.30
N VAL A 166 -17.57 7.22 -0.50
CA VAL A 166 -18.64 6.21 -0.65
C VAL A 166 -19.31 6.27 -2.03
N PHE A 167 -19.39 7.45 -2.64
CA PHE A 167 -20.06 7.64 -3.93
C PHE A 167 -19.11 7.70 -5.13
N CYS A 168 -17.80 7.52 -4.93
CA CYS A 168 -16.85 7.49 -6.04
C CYS A 168 -17.25 6.42 -7.07
N ARG A 169 -17.06 6.74 -8.35
CA ARG A 169 -17.28 5.76 -9.44
C ARG A 169 -16.09 4.84 -9.62
N GLU A 170 -14.90 5.38 -9.43
CA GLU A 170 -13.63 4.73 -9.70
C GLU A 170 -12.74 4.79 -8.46
N ILE A 171 -11.91 3.76 -8.27
CA ILE A 171 -11.00 3.63 -7.14
C ILE A 171 -9.96 4.77 -7.11
N THR A 172 -9.57 5.30 -8.27
CA THR A 172 -8.64 6.43 -8.37
C THR A 172 -9.18 7.69 -7.68
N GLY A 173 -10.50 7.93 -7.73
CA GLY A 173 -11.11 9.03 -6.99
C GLY A 173 -11.00 8.85 -5.48
N VAL A 174 -11.10 7.61 -5.01
CA VAL A 174 -10.89 7.26 -3.59
C VAL A 174 -9.43 7.49 -3.20
N GLU A 175 -8.49 7.08 -4.04
CA GLU A 175 -7.05 7.24 -3.79
C GLU A 175 -6.64 8.70 -3.69
N ILE A 176 -7.17 9.58 -4.56
CA ILE A 176 -6.93 11.03 -4.53
C ILE A 176 -7.41 11.62 -3.20
N LEU A 177 -8.65 11.32 -2.82
CA LEU A 177 -9.27 11.87 -1.62
C LEU A 177 -8.63 11.35 -0.33
N ALA A 178 -8.34 10.05 -0.26
CA ALA A 178 -7.63 9.46 0.87
C ALA A 178 -6.17 9.94 0.96
N GLY A 179 -5.52 10.14 -0.19
CA GLY A 179 -4.18 10.72 -0.27
C GLY A 179 -4.11 12.13 0.31
N TYR A 180 -5.15 12.95 0.11
CA TYR A 180 -5.27 14.25 0.77
C TYR A 180 -5.33 14.12 2.28
N ILE A 181 -6.21 13.25 2.81
CA ILE A 181 -6.34 13.01 4.26
C ILE A 181 -4.99 12.57 4.85
N LYS A 182 -4.31 11.63 4.17
CA LYS A 182 -2.96 11.17 4.56
C LYS A 182 -1.96 12.33 4.60
N ASN A 183 -1.88 13.14 3.55
CA ASN A 183 -0.94 14.26 3.47
C ASN A 183 -1.25 15.33 4.52
N PHE A 184 -2.54 15.59 4.78
CA PHE A 184 -2.96 16.46 5.86
C PHE A 184 -2.45 15.92 7.20
N MET A 185 -2.70 14.63 7.49
CA MET A 185 -2.26 14.00 8.74
C MET A 185 -0.75 14.08 8.93
N LEU A 186 0.03 13.79 7.88
CA LEU A 186 1.50 13.84 7.94
C LEU A 186 2.04 15.24 8.22
N ASN A 187 1.44 16.27 7.63
CA ASN A 187 1.97 17.63 7.66
C ASN A 187 1.41 18.50 8.80
N HIS A 188 0.20 18.18 9.29
CA HIS A 188 -0.59 19.12 10.10
C HIS A 188 -1.07 18.57 11.44
N SER A 189 -1.06 17.26 11.66
CA SER A 189 -1.67 16.67 12.87
C SER A 189 -0.64 16.20 13.90
N PHE A 190 -0.95 16.47 15.17
CA PHE A 190 -0.23 15.86 16.29
C PHE A 190 -0.54 14.37 16.40
N GLU A 191 0.29 13.61 17.11
CA GLU A 191 0.12 12.16 17.29
C GLU A 191 -1.25 11.80 17.87
N HIS A 192 -1.70 12.51 18.91
CA HIS A 192 -3.01 12.28 19.53
C HIS A 192 -4.19 12.58 18.59
N GLU A 193 -4.10 13.61 17.75
CA GLU A 193 -5.14 13.97 16.77
C GLU A 193 -5.31 12.88 15.70
N THR A 194 -4.19 12.27 15.31
CA THR A 194 -4.13 11.20 14.31
C THR A 194 -5.02 10.02 14.71
N ILE A 195 -5.02 9.67 16.00
CA ILE A 195 -5.86 8.59 16.52
C ILE A 195 -7.35 8.94 16.50
N TYR A 196 -7.71 10.18 16.81
CA TYR A 196 -9.12 10.57 16.72
C TYR A 196 -9.64 10.51 15.28
N PHE A 197 -8.79 10.76 14.28
CA PHE A 197 -9.17 10.53 12.89
C PHE A 197 -9.41 9.05 12.61
N LEU A 198 -8.53 8.17 13.09
CA LEU A 198 -8.74 6.73 13.02
C LEU A 198 -10.06 6.32 13.67
N GLU A 199 -10.39 6.84 14.86
CA GLU A 199 -11.64 6.54 15.55
C GLU A 199 -12.86 6.94 14.71
N ASN A 200 -12.85 8.13 14.09
CA ASN A 200 -13.94 8.57 13.22
C ASN A 200 -14.07 7.67 11.98
N PHE A 201 -12.96 7.22 11.40
CA PHE A 201 -12.95 6.25 10.30
C PHE A 201 -13.58 4.92 10.72
N VAL A 202 -13.15 4.37 11.85
CA VAL A 202 -13.68 3.11 12.38
C VAL A 202 -15.17 3.22 12.67
N TYR A 203 -15.60 4.32 13.32
CA TYR A 203 -17.01 4.57 13.61
C TYR A 203 -17.83 4.62 12.31
N PHE A 204 -17.44 5.46 11.36
CA PHE A 204 -18.15 5.66 10.10
C PHE A 204 -18.33 4.34 9.33
N TYR A 205 -17.26 3.57 9.16
CA TYR A 205 -17.33 2.35 8.36
C TYR A 205 -17.92 1.14 9.11
N SER A 206 -17.88 1.13 10.44
CA SER A 206 -18.50 0.05 11.23
C SER A 206 -20.03 0.01 11.07
N GLU A 207 -20.67 1.18 10.96
CA GLU A 207 -22.11 1.28 10.73
C GLU A 207 -22.48 0.82 9.31
N ASP A 208 -21.75 1.30 8.30
CA ASP A 208 -22.09 1.03 6.90
C ASP A 208 -21.86 -0.43 6.48
N ILE A 209 -20.74 -1.02 6.91
CA ILE A 209 -20.40 -2.41 6.57
C ILE A 209 -21.40 -3.39 7.22
N SER A 210 -21.89 -3.06 8.42
CA SER A 210 -22.86 -3.91 9.13
C SER A 210 -24.27 -3.86 8.52
N ASN A 211 -24.62 -2.78 7.82
CA ASN A 211 -25.98 -2.52 7.34
C ASN A 211 -26.24 -2.93 5.89
N ASN A 212 -25.21 -3.22 5.10
CA ASN A 212 -25.37 -3.46 3.66
C ASN A 212 -25.77 -4.91 3.33
N LYS A 213 -26.98 -5.09 2.77
CA LYS A 213 -27.54 -6.42 2.44
C LYS A 213 -27.29 -6.88 0.99
N ASN A 214 -26.90 -5.97 0.08
CA ASN A 214 -26.65 -6.35 -1.32
C ASN A 214 -25.18 -6.76 -1.51
N ARG A 215 -24.92 -8.01 -1.91
CA ARG A 215 -23.56 -8.59 -1.93
C ARG A 215 -22.60 -7.91 -2.91
N ASP A 216 -23.05 -7.58 -4.13
CA ASP A 216 -22.11 -7.04 -5.14
C ASP A 216 -21.79 -5.56 -4.89
N ASP A 217 -22.81 -4.76 -4.56
CA ASP A 217 -22.60 -3.37 -4.15
C ASP A 217 -21.81 -3.28 -2.85
N SER A 218 -21.95 -4.26 -1.94
CA SER A 218 -21.20 -4.29 -0.69
C SER A 218 -19.72 -4.60 -0.90
N VAL A 219 -19.34 -5.45 -1.86
CA VAL A 219 -17.92 -5.73 -2.18
C VAL A 219 -17.22 -4.49 -2.70
N ARG A 220 -17.79 -3.82 -3.71
CA ARG A 220 -17.20 -2.60 -4.28
C ARG A 220 -17.09 -1.51 -3.21
N PHE A 221 -18.15 -1.33 -2.44
CA PHE A 221 -18.13 -0.39 -1.32
C PHE A 221 -17.01 -0.74 -0.32
N ALA A 222 -16.94 -1.98 0.15
CA ALA A 222 -15.91 -2.42 1.09
C ALA A 222 -14.49 -2.25 0.51
N LEU A 223 -14.28 -2.50 -0.78
CA LEU A 223 -13.01 -2.25 -1.45
C LEU A 223 -12.61 -0.78 -1.44
N PHE A 224 -13.56 0.12 -1.71
CA PHE A 224 -13.31 1.56 -1.70
C PHE A 224 -12.98 2.02 -0.28
N VAL A 225 -13.77 1.58 0.69
CA VAL A 225 -13.53 1.86 2.11
C VAL A 225 -12.16 1.37 2.55
N MET A 226 -11.81 0.10 2.32
CA MET A 226 -10.53 -0.47 2.75
C MET A 226 -9.34 0.14 2.00
N THR A 227 -9.54 0.60 0.76
CA THR A 227 -8.52 1.35 0.03
C THR A 227 -8.27 2.70 0.69
N ALA A 228 -9.32 3.49 0.94
CA ALA A 228 -9.19 4.77 1.65
C ALA A 228 -8.55 4.56 3.02
N PHE A 229 -9.02 3.54 3.75
CA PHE A 229 -8.54 3.22 5.08
C PHE A 229 -7.04 2.87 5.05
N SER A 230 -6.61 2.02 4.11
CA SER A 230 -5.20 1.63 3.99
C SER A 230 -4.29 2.84 3.77
N ILE A 231 -4.69 3.77 2.89
CA ILE A 231 -3.92 4.99 2.58
C ILE A 231 -3.83 5.91 3.80
N VAL A 232 -4.94 6.08 4.52
CA VAL A 232 -4.99 6.92 5.72
C VAL A 232 -4.14 6.32 6.84
N THR A 233 -4.24 5.01 7.10
CA THR A 233 -3.43 4.34 8.13
C THR A 233 -1.95 4.28 7.78
N ASP A 234 -1.58 4.23 6.50
CA ASP A 234 -0.19 4.33 6.06
C ASP A 234 0.45 5.67 6.51
N GLY A 235 -0.32 6.75 6.53
CA GLY A 235 0.09 8.05 7.09
C GLY A 235 0.33 8.06 8.60
N MET A 236 -0.07 7.00 9.31
CA MET A 236 0.09 6.86 10.76
C MET A 236 1.34 6.08 11.16
N THR A 237 2.02 5.43 10.22
CA THR A 237 3.12 4.48 10.49
C THR A 237 4.30 5.05 11.28
N ASN A 238 4.52 6.37 11.23
CA ASN A 238 5.59 7.05 11.96
C ASN A 238 5.11 7.73 13.25
N LYS A 239 3.85 7.52 13.64
CA LYS A 239 3.25 8.11 14.82
C LYS A 239 2.96 7.00 15.82
N GLY A 240 3.75 6.92 16.88
CA GLY A 240 3.54 5.97 17.95
C GLY A 240 2.18 6.22 18.61
N VAL A 241 1.46 5.16 18.95
CA VAL A 241 0.17 5.23 19.64
C VAL A 241 0.39 5.04 21.14
N ILE A 242 -0.01 6.03 21.94
CA ILE A 242 0.03 5.89 23.40
C ILE A 242 -0.98 4.85 23.90
N SER A 243 -0.70 4.24 25.05
CA SER A 243 -1.53 3.15 25.62
C SER A 243 -3.02 3.49 25.74
N GLU A 244 -3.38 4.74 26.06
CA GLU A 244 -4.77 5.19 26.18
C GLU A 244 -5.57 5.08 24.87
N HIS A 245 -4.88 4.99 23.73
CA HIS A 245 -5.46 4.95 22.40
C HIS A 245 -5.53 3.53 21.79
N LEU A 246 -4.99 2.52 22.47
CA LEU A 246 -5.06 1.11 22.06
C LEU A 246 -6.47 0.61 21.74
N PRO A 247 -7.52 0.95 22.53
CA PRO A 247 -8.87 0.45 22.23
C PRO A 247 -9.39 0.86 20.85
N ILE A 248 -8.88 1.96 20.28
CA ILE A 248 -9.24 2.41 18.93
C ILE A 248 -8.56 1.52 17.87
N ILE A 249 -7.30 1.14 18.09
CA ILE A 249 -6.57 0.21 17.24
C ILE A 249 -7.18 -1.19 17.28
N GLU A 250 -7.59 -1.65 18.45
CA GLU A 250 -8.29 -2.93 18.62
C GLU A 250 -9.62 -2.94 17.85
N LYS A 251 -10.44 -1.89 17.98
CA LYS A 251 -11.69 -1.75 17.21
C LYS A 251 -11.43 -1.70 15.70
N ALA A 252 -10.37 -1.03 15.26
CA ALA A 252 -9.98 -0.99 13.85
C ALA A 252 -9.57 -2.38 13.33
N SER A 253 -8.82 -3.13 14.14
CA SER A 253 -8.39 -4.49 13.83
C SER A 253 -9.60 -5.43 13.75
N ASP A 254 -10.52 -5.35 14.72
CA ASP A 254 -11.78 -6.11 14.72
C ASP A 254 -12.64 -5.81 13.49
N LEU A 255 -12.71 -4.53 13.07
CA LEU A 255 -13.41 -4.16 11.84
C LEU A 255 -12.78 -4.82 10.62
N CYS A 256 -11.44 -4.83 10.53
CA CYS A 256 -10.72 -5.51 9.45
C CYS A 256 -11.00 -7.02 9.43
N LEU A 257 -10.97 -7.68 10.59
CA LEU A 257 -11.24 -9.10 10.69
C LEU A 257 -12.68 -9.43 10.27
N LYS A 258 -13.67 -8.60 10.65
CA LYS A 258 -15.07 -8.75 10.20
C LYS A 258 -15.21 -8.61 8.68
N VAL A 259 -14.46 -7.70 8.07
CA VAL A 259 -14.45 -7.52 6.61
C VAL A 259 -13.84 -8.73 5.91
N ILE A 260 -12.73 -9.27 6.42
CA ILE A 260 -12.15 -10.52 5.88
C ILE A 260 -13.16 -11.66 6.01
N ASP A 261 -13.76 -11.86 7.18
CA ASP A 261 -14.75 -12.93 7.41
C ASP A 261 -15.93 -12.84 6.43
N HIS A 262 -16.43 -11.63 6.17
CA HIS A 262 -17.57 -11.40 5.28
C HIS A 262 -17.20 -11.52 3.79
N PHE A 263 -15.99 -11.13 3.40
CA PHE A 263 -15.56 -11.03 2.01
C PHE A 263 -14.36 -11.91 1.65
N LYS A 264 -14.19 -13.03 2.38
CA LYS A 264 -13.04 -13.95 2.23
C LYS A 264 -12.81 -14.51 0.82
N ASP A 265 -13.81 -14.48 -0.05
CA ASP A 265 -13.72 -14.95 -1.44
C ASP A 265 -13.13 -13.88 -2.39
N TYR A 266 -12.89 -12.65 -1.91
CA TYR A 266 -12.43 -11.51 -2.72
C TYR A 266 -11.00 -11.13 -2.35
N GLU A 267 -10.03 -11.76 -3.01
CA GLU A 267 -8.58 -11.58 -2.72
C GLU A 267 -8.13 -10.11 -2.71
N GLU A 268 -8.60 -9.29 -3.66
CA GLU A 268 -8.22 -7.87 -3.72
C GLU A 268 -8.67 -7.09 -2.48
N LEU A 269 -9.86 -7.39 -1.95
CA LEU A 269 -10.36 -6.80 -0.72
C LEU A 269 -9.57 -7.32 0.49
N CYS A 270 -9.32 -8.62 0.58
CA CYS A 270 -8.45 -9.21 1.61
C CYS A 270 -7.05 -8.58 1.60
N LEU A 271 -6.50 -8.27 0.43
CA LEU A 271 -5.23 -7.57 0.27
C LEU A 271 -5.29 -6.17 0.88
N LYS A 272 -6.29 -5.34 0.50
CA LYS A 272 -6.42 -3.99 1.06
C LYS A 272 -6.66 -4.01 2.57
N THR A 273 -7.47 -4.94 3.07
CA THR A 273 -7.69 -5.10 4.50
C THR A 273 -6.44 -5.59 5.24
N SER A 274 -5.64 -6.47 4.63
CA SER A 274 -4.34 -6.88 5.19
C SER A 274 -3.34 -5.72 5.25
N ASP A 275 -3.43 -4.77 4.31
CA ASP A 275 -2.61 -3.55 4.32
C ASP A 275 -2.99 -2.66 5.51
N VAL A 276 -4.29 -2.47 5.77
CA VAL A 276 -4.76 -1.77 6.98
C VAL A 276 -4.22 -2.45 8.24
N LEU A 277 -4.38 -3.77 8.37
CA LEU A 277 -3.86 -4.51 9.54
C LEU A 277 -2.36 -4.35 9.71
N CYS A 278 -1.58 -4.39 8.62
CA CYS A 278 -0.14 -4.16 8.65
C CYS A 278 0.19 -2.78 9.25
N TYR A 279 -0.52 -1.73 8.84
CA TYR A 279 -0.34 -0.38 9.37
C TYR A 279 -0.80 -0.20 10.81
N LEU A 280 -1.89 -0.88 11.19
CA LEU A 280 -2.35 -0.90 12.59
C LEU A 280 -1.34 -1.59 13.50
N VAL A 281 -0.71 -2.68 13.05
CA VAL A 281 0.38 -3.34 13.79
C VAL A 281 1.56 -2.38 13.98
N TYR A 282 1.98 -1.66 12.93
CA TYR A 282 3.03 -0.64 13.06
C TYR A 282 2.67 0.44 14.09
N ALA A 283 1.46 1.00 13.97
CA ALA A 283 1.01 2.07 14.85
C ALA A 283 0.90 1.62 16.32
N SER A 284 0.51 0.36 16.56
CA SER A 284 0.33 -0.19 17.91
C SER A 284 1.61 -0.44 18.69
N GLU A 285 2.75 -0.52 17.99
CA GLU A 285 4.06 -0.86 18.56
C GLU A 285 3.97 -2.01 19.59
N ALA A 286 4.58 -1.84 20.77
CA ALA A 286 4.66 -2.83 21.84
C ALA A 286 3.42 -3.00 22.68
N ILE A 287 2.50 -2.07 22.55
CA ILE A 287 1.60 -1.79 23.66
C ILE A 287 0.33 -2.65 23.56
N ASN A 288 0.15 -3.36 22.43
CA ASN A 288 -1.05 -4.15 22.19
C ASN A 288 -0.91 -5.61 22.68
N PRO A 289 -1.64 -6.01 23.74
CA PRO A 289 -1.59 -7.37 24.27
C PRO A 289 -2.20 -8.43 23.33
N ASP A 290 -2.96 -8.03 22.31
CA ASP A 290 -3.74 -8.94 21.45
C ASP A 290 -3.02 -9.32 20.14
N HIS A 291 -1.73 -9.01 19.98
CA HIS A 291 -0.96 -9.39 18.78
C HIS A 291 -0.92 -10.90 18.53
N GLU A 292 -0.82 -11.74 19.57
CA GLU A 292 -0.84 -13.20 19.42
C GLU A 292 -2.19 -13.66 18.85
N LYS A 293 -3.31 -13.15 19.37
CA LYS A 293 -4.65 -13.50 18.88
C LYS A 293 -4.88 -13.04 17.44
N LEU A 294 -4.38 -11.85 17.08
CA LEU A 294 -4.42 -11.37 15.70
C LEU A 294 -3.58 -12.27 14.77
N SER A 295 -2.39 -12.66 15.22
CA SER A 295 -1.49 -13.59 14.52
C SER A 295 -2.18 -14.93 14.24
N GLU A 296 -2.78 -15.55 15.25
CA GLU A 296 -3.53 -16.81 15.14
C GLU A 296 -4.64 -16.74 14.08
N ARG A 297 -5.43 -15.66 14.07
CA ARG A 297 -6.50 -15.45 13.08
C ARG A 297 -5.95 -15.26 11.67
N LEU A 298 -4.83 -14.56 11.52
CA LEU A 298 -4.16 -14.40 10.22
C LEU A 298 -3.58 -15.72 9.70
N VAL A 299 -3.03 -16.57 10.58
CA VAL A 299 -2.63 -17.94 10.20
C VAL A 299 -3.85 -18.72 9.72
N GLU A 300 -4.94 -18.70 10.47
CA GLU A 300 -6.18 -19.43 10.11
C GLU A 300 -6.67 -19.02 8.72
N TYR A 301 -6.71 -17.72 8.43
CA TYR A 301 -7.09 -17.23 7.10
C TYR A 301 -6.10 -17.66 6.02
N TYR A 302 -4.80 -17.58 6.28
CA TYR A 302 -3.79 -18.01 5.32
C TYR A 302 -3.89 -19.51 5.01
N GLN A 303 -4.07 -20.36 6.04
CA GLN A 303 -4.25 -21.79 5.89
C GLN A 303 -5.49 -22.15 5.08
N THR A 304 -6.57 -21.39 5.26
CA THR A 304 -7.88 -21.68 4.67
C THR A 304 -8.00 -21.13 3.25
N LEU A 305 -7.52 -19.91 3.01
CA LEU A 305 -7.74 -19.16 1.77
C LEU A 305 -6.52 -19.17 0.84
N GLY A 306 -5.32 -19.39 1.36
CA GLY A 306 -4.08 -19.39 0.59
C GLY A 306 -3.59 -18.02 0.12
N TYR A 307 -4.29 -16.92 0.45
CA TYR A 307 -3.89 -15.59 0.00
C TYR A 307 -2.61 -15.13 0.71
N SER A 308 -1.59 -14.85 -0.08
CA SER A 308 -0.30 -14.39 0.43
C SER A 308 -0.35 -13.01 1.11
N CYS A 309 -1.44 -12.24 0.97
CA CYS A 309 -1.57 -10.94 1.62
C CYS A 309 -1.57 -11.02 3.15
N PHE A 310 -2.02 -12.14 3.73
CA PHE A 310 -2.02 -12.36 5.18
C PHE A 310 -0.63 -12.52 5.78
N ILE A 311 0.41 -12.65 4.95
CA ILE A 311 1.83 -12.63 5.37
C ILE A 311 2.29 -11.19 5.65
N ARG A 312 1.64 -10.16 5.10
CA ARG A 312 2.11 -8.77 5.23
C ARG A 312 2.14 -8.27 6.68
N PRO A 313 1.12 -8.48 7.52
CA PRO A 313 1.17 -8.08 8.93
C PRO A 313 2.33 -8.72 9.71
N TYR A 314 2.80 -9.92 9.32
CA TYR A 314 3.95 -10.56 9.95
C TYR A 314 5.27 -9.82 9.73
N LEU A 315 5.39 -9.11 8.59
CA LEU A 315 6.53 -8.23 8.36
C LEU A 315 6.50 -7.04 9.34
N ALA A 316 5.32 -6.55 9.70
CA ALA A 316 5.15 -5.49 10.69
C ALA A 316 5.46 -6.01 12.12
N PHE A 317 4.97 -7.20 12.48
CA PHE A 317 5.32 -7.85 13.75
C PHE A 317 6.85 -7.98 13.91
N LEU A 318 7.60 -8.33 12.85
CA LEU A 318 9.07 -8.48 12.93
C LEU A 318 9.85 -7.18 13.13
N LEU A 319 9.38 -6.10 12.52
CA LEU A 319 10.01 -4.80 12.72
C LEU A 319 9.81 -4.37 14.17
N TYR A 320 8.64 -4.65 14.73
CA TYR A 320 8.36 -4.40 16.14
C TYR A 320 9.15 -5.32 17.09
N LEU A 321 8.99 -6.64 16.99
CA LEU A 321 9.65 -7.63 17.87
C LEU A 321 11.19 -7.55 17.80
N GLY A 322 11.73 -7.04 16.69
CA GLY A 322 13.16 -6.85 16.49
C GLY A 322 13.84 -5.87 17.46
N TYR A 323 13.10 -4.94 18.05
CA TYR A 323 13.65 -4.01 19.05
C TYR A 323 13.90 -4.69 20.40
N GLU A 324 13.06 -5.66 20.76
CA GLU A 324 13.22 -6.48 21.97
C GLU A 324 14.07 -7.71 21.66
N THR A 325 15.37 -7.48 21.39
CA THR A 325 16.40 -8.45 20.96
C THR A 325 16.54 -9.75 21.77
N ARG A 326 15.77 -9.97 22.84
CA ARG A 326 15.88 -11.17 23.67
C ARG A 326 14.77 -12.18 23.50
N PHE A 327 13.59 -11.80 23.00
CA PHE A 327 12.48 -12.74 22.86
C PHE A 327 11.59 -12.34 21.68
N ILE A 328 11.85 -12.92 20.50
CA ILE A 328 10.70 -13.17 19.62
C ILE A 328 9.76 -14.06 20.43
N GLY A 329 8.51 -13.62 20.57
CA GLY A 329 7.50 -14.42 21.26
C GLY A 329 7.44 -15.82 20.64
N GLU A 330 7.49 -16.87 21.45
CA GLU A 330 7.41 -18.26 20.99
C GLU A 330 6.21 -18.49 20.05
N TRP A 331 5.12 -17.76 20.31
CA TRP A 331 3.92 -17.71 19.47
C TRP A 331 4.21 -17.26 18.03
N PHE A 332 5.06 -16.25 17.83
CA PHE A 332 5.35 -15.71 16.51
C PHE A 332 6.11 -16.72 15.65
N LEU A 333 7.10 -17.41 16.24
CA LEU A 333 7.84 -18.46 15.53
C LEU A 333 6.95 -19.67 15.23
N ARG A 334 6.09 -20.05 16.18
CA ARG A 334 5.08 -21.10 15.98
C ARG A 334 4.18 -20.80 14.79
N ASP A 335 3.66 -19.58 14.71
CA ASP A 335 2.75 -19.16 13.65
C ASP A 335 3.48 -19.01 12.29
N CYS A 336 4.70 -18.47 12.28
CA CYS A 336 5.55 -18.42 11.08
C CYS A 336 5.86 -19.81 10.53
N LYS A 337 6.15 -20.78 11.40
CA LYS A 337 6.36 -22.18 10.99
C LYS A 337 5.16 -22.71 10.22
N VAL A 338 3.95 -22.47 10.72
CA VAL A 338 2.71 -22.88 10.05
C VAL A 338 2.57 -22.20 8.68
N ILE A 339 2.90 -20.90 8.58
CA ILE A 339 2.90 -20.16 7.31
C ILE A 339 3.87 -20.80 6.30
N PHE A 340 5.08 -21.13 6.72
CA PHE A 340 6.09 -21.70 5.84
C PHE A 340 5.74 -23.12 5.38
N GLU A 341 5.26 -23.97 6.27
CA GLU A 341 4.79 -25.32 5.92
C GLU A 341 3.68 -25.24 4.87
N LYS A 342 2.71 -24.35 5.08
CA LYS A 342 1.58 -24.17 4.16
C LYS A 342 1.95 -23.47 2.86
N ALA A 343 2.91 -22.53 2.89
CA ALA A 343 3.46 -21.94 1.68
C ALA A 343 4.01 -23.02 0.73
N CYS A 344 4.70 -24.03 1.28
CA CYS A 344 5.23 -25.11 0.47
C CYS A 344 4.15 -26.03 -0.12
N ASP A 345 2.93 -26.01 0.44
CA ASP A 345 1.78 -26.73 -0.11
C ASP A 345 1.08 -25.90 -1.21
N PHE A 346 1.02 -24.57 -1.06
CA PHE A 346 0.45 -23.64 -2.04
C PHE A 346 1.36 -23.36 -3.24
N LEU A 347 2.68 -23.47 -3.05
CA LEU A 347 3.70 -23.28 -4.08
C LEU A 347 4.30 -24.64 -4.43
N PRO A 348 3.66 -25.44 -5.31
CA PRO A 348 4.18 -26.75 -5.66
C PRO A 348 5.55 -26.63 -6.37
N PRO A 349 6.49 -27.56 -6.12
CA PRO A 349 7.82 -27.58 -6.71
C PRO A 349 7.88 -27.44 -8.24
N GLU A 350 6.87 -27.96 -8.93
CA GLU A 350 6.81 -28.02 -10.39
C GLU A 350 6.40 -26.68 -11.01
N ASP A 351 5.80 -25.78 -10.24
CA ASP A 351 5.20 -24.54 -10.73
C ASP A 351 5.30 -23.39 -9.72
N SER A 352 6.43 -23.30 -9.00
CA SER A 352 6.65 -22.28 -7.98
C SER A 352 6.64 -20.84 -8.52
N ASN A 353 6.82 -20.68 -9.83
CA ASN A 353 6.75 -19.39 -10.53
C ASN A 353 5.32 -19.01 -10.96
N ARG A 354 4.31 -19.83 -10.66
CA ARG A 354 2.90 -19.51 -10.90
C ARG A 354 2.39 -18.35 -10.05
N ASP A 355 2.88 -18.25 -8.82
CA ASP A 355 2.58 -17.14 -7.90
C ASP A 355 3.89 -16.51 -7.37
N PRO A 356 4.56 -15.70 -8.20
CA PRO A 356 5.82 -15.07 -7.84
C PRO A 356 5.67 -14.12 -6.65
N ARG A 357 4.48 -13.57 -6.42
CA ARG A 357 4.18 -12.65 -5.33
C ARG A 357 4.04 -13.38 -4.00
N HIS A 358 3.45 -14.57 -4.00
CA HIS A 358 3.39 -15.43 -2.82
C HIS A 358 4.79 -15.86 -2.40
N LEU A 359 5.60 -16.33 -3.35
CA LEU A 359 7.00 -16.69 -3.10
C LEU A 359 7.82 -15.50 -2.57
N GLU A 360 7.65 -14.31 -3.18
CA GLU A 360 8.29 -13.05 -2.73
C GLU A 360 7.99 -12.76 -1.25
N ARG A 361 6.73 -12.81 -0.84
CA ARG A 361 6.31 -12.51 0.54
C ARG A 361 6.83 -13.54 1.55
N VAL A 362 6.78 -14.83 1.19
CA VAL A 362 7.25 -15.93 2.05
C VAL A 362 8.75 -15.79 2.30
N LEU A 363 9.55 -15.62 1.25
CA LEU A 363 11.00 -15.53 1.40
C LEU A 363 11.45 -14.21 2.00
N ARG A 364 10.70 -13.12 1.78
CA ARG A 364 10.93 -11.85 2.48
C ARG A 364 10.71 -11.99 3.99
N LEU A 365 9.66 -12.68 4.41
CA LEU A 365 9.40 -12.96 5.83
C LEU A 365 10.54 -13.83 6.39
N LEU A 366 10.84 -14.96 5.75
CA LEU A 366 11.87 -15.90 6.19
C LEU A 366 13.25 -15.25 6.32
N SER A 367 13.67 -14.46 5.34
CA SER A 367 14.97 -13.77 5.36
C SER A 367 15.10 -12.84 6.56
N GLN A 368 14.04 -12.09 6.88
CA GLN A 368 14.05 -11.20 8.04
C GLN A 368 14.13 -11.95 9.37
N ILE A 369 13.49 -13.13 9.46
CA ILE A 369 13.60 -13.94 10.68
C ILE A 369 14.98 -14.57 10.80
N ILE A 370 15.52 -15.14 9.71
CA ILE A 370 16.84 -15.80 9.69
C ILE A 370 17.95 -14.82 10.06
N SER A 371 17.92 -13.58 9.57
CA SER A 371 18.93 -12.57 9.91
C SER A 371 19.02 -12.24 11.42
N LYS A 372 18.00 -12.61 12.21
CA LYS A 372 17.93 -12.35 13.65
C LYS A 372 17.94 -13.64 14.50
N HIS A 373 17.38 -14.72 13.99
CA HIS A 373 17.12 -15.99 14.70
C HIS A 373 17.65 -17.21 13.93
N TYR A 374 18.82 -17.07 13.32
CA TYR A 374 19.42 -18.06 12.42
C TYR A 374 19.37 -19.50 12.96
N ASP A 375 19.89 -19.73 14.17
CA ASP A 375 19.94 -21.05 14.81
C ASP A 375 18.53 -21.60 15.10
N ASP A 376 17.65 -20.78 15.70
CA ASP A 376 16.31 -21.20 16.08
C ASP A 376 15.48 -21.59 14.84
N ILE A 377 15.64 -20.88 13.73
CA ILE A 377 14.92 -21.16 12.48
C ILE A 377 15.41 -22.45 11.84
N LEU A 378 16.72 -22.69 11.81
CA LEU A 378 17.28 -23.94 11.29
C LEU A 378 16.88 -25.16 12.12
N GLU A 379 16.79 -25.01 13.44
CA GLU A 379 16.41 -26.11 14.34
C GLU A 379 14.90 -26.42 14.29
N ASN A 380 14.04 -25.42 14.08
CA ASN A 380 12.58 -25.57 14.27
C ASN A 380 11.73 -25.61 12.99
N ILE A 381 12.25 -25.13 11.86
CA ILE A 381 11.52 -25.05 10.58
C ILE A 381 12.16 -25.98 9.54
N ASP A 382 11.33 -26.67 8.76
CA ASP A 382 11.78 -27.43 7.60
C ASP A 382 12.17 -26.48 6.46
N ILE A 383 13.42 -26.00 6.52
CA ILE A 383 13.98 -25.06 5.54
C ILE A 383 14.28 -25.74 4.19
N GLU A 384 14.35 -27.07 4.12
CA GLU A 384 14.74 -27.80 2.90
C GLU A 384 13.80 -27.49 1.73
N ARG A 385 12.47 -27.57 1.98
CA ARG A 385 11.46 -27.22 0.98
C ARG A 385 11.54 -25.74 0.56
N LEU A 386 11.83 -24.84 1.50
CA LEU A 386 11.96 -23.40 1.22
C LEU A 386 13.22 -23.08 0.40
N VAL A 387 14.32 -23.80 0.62
CA VAL A 387 15.54 -23.70 -0.20
C VAL A 387 15.29 -24.16 -1.61
N TYR A 388 14.55 -25.27 -1.77
CA TYR A 388 14.13 -25.71 -3.09
C TYR A 388 13.29 -24.63 -3.81
N LEU A 389 12.28 -24.06 -3.15
CA LEU A 389 11.45 -22.99 -3.73
C LEU A 389 12.26 -21.75 -4.10
N ALA A 390 13.15 -21.30 -3.22
CA ALA A 390 14.03 -20.17 -3.50
C ALA A 390 14.96 -20.45 -4.69
N SER A 391 15.48 -21.67 -4.79
CA SER A 391 16.28 -22.09 -5.94
C SER A 391 15.49 -21.97 -7.24
N GLN A 392 14.25 -22.45 -7.28
CA GLN A 392 13.38 -22.30 -8.46
C GLN A 392 13.02 -20.84 -8.75
N GLY A 393 12.79 -20.04 -7.71
CA GLY A 393 12.49 -18.61 -7.83
C GLY A 393 13.64 -17.76 -8.39
N LEU A 394 14.88 -18.27 -8.42
CA LEU A 394 15.98 -17.66 -9.19
C LEU A 394 15.67 -17.58 -10.69
N LEU A 395 14.82 -18.46 -11.22
CA LEU A 395 14.40 -18.43 -12.63
C LEU A 395 13.27 -17.43 -12.90
N SER A 396 12.74 -16.76 -11.86
CA SER A 396 11.64 -15.80 -12.02
C SER A 396 12.03 -14.65 -12.94
N GLN A 397 11.07 -14.24 -13.78
CA GLN A 397 11.19 -13.04 -14.62
C GLN A 397 10.85 -11.76 -13.84
N GLU A 398 10.24 -11.89 -12.66
CA GLU A 398 9.96 -10.77 -11.78
C GLU A 398 11.17 -10.49 -10.88
N GLU A 399 11.85 -9.37 -11.14
CA GLU A 399 13.06 -8.96 -10.41
C GLU A 399 12.85 -8.91 -8.88
N LYS A 400 11.64 -8.54 -8.41
CA LYS A 400 11.33 -8.51 -6.97
C LYS A 400 11.39 -9.91 -6.36
N THR A 401 10.77 -10.90 -7.00
CA THR A 401 10.79 -12.29 -6.55
C THR A 401 12.19 -12.87 -6.62
N PHE A 402 12.91 -12.63 -7.73
CA PHE A 402 14.32 -12.98 -7.85
C PHE A 402 15.13 -12.45 -6.67
N ASN A 403 15.00 -11.15 -6.37
CA ASN A 403 15.76 -10.50 -5.30
C ASN A 403 15.48 -11.07 -3.92
N GLN A 404 14.24 -11.48 -3.61
CA GLN A 404 13.94 -12.16 -2.34
C GLN A 404 14.50 -13.58 -2.30
N CYS A 405 14.42 -14.33 -3.40
CA CYS A 405 15.00 -15.68 -3.49
C CYS A 405 16.52 -15.65 -3.33
N TYR A 406 17.17 -14.78 -4.09
CA TYR A 406 18.58 -14.47 -4.01
C TYR A 406 18.96 -14.03 -2.59
N GLY A 407 18.26 -13.04 -2.02
CA GLY A 407 18.54 -12.51 -0.68
C GLY A 407 18.49 -13.59 0.39
N PHE A 408 17.45 -14.43 0.37
CA PHE A 408 17.32 -15.57 1.28
C PHE A 408 18.47 -16.57 1.15
N LEU A 409 18.84 -16.99 -0.07
CA LEU A 409 19.92 -17.96 -0.28
C LEU A 409 21.28 -17.40 0.18
N ILE A 410 21.54 -16.12 -0.06
CA ILE A 410 22.73 -15.44 0.44
C ILE A 410 22.74 -15.45 1.96
N GLU A 411 21.65 -15.01 2.60
CA GLU A 411 21.54 -15.00 4.05
C GLU A 411 21.75 -16.40 4.63
N LEU A 412 21.15 -17.43 4.03
CA LEU A 412 21.26 -18.80 4.50
C LEU A 412 22.71 -19.34 4.41
N PHE A 413 23.40 -19.14 3.29
CA PHE A 413 24.70 -19.78 3.06
C PHE A 413 25.92 -18.91 3.42
N ASP A 414 25.77 -17.59 3.46
CA ASP A 414 26.83 -16.64 3.81
C ASP A 414 26.87 -16.36 5.32
N HIS A 415 25.72 -16.26 5.99
CA HIS A 415 25.63 -15.89 7.41
C HIS A 415 26.45 -16.78 8.36
N PRO A 416 26.55 -18.11 8.17
CA PRO A 416 27.43 -18.97 8.97
C PRO A 416 28.90 -18.54 8.98
N THR A 417 29.36 -17.77 8.00
CA THR A 417 30.74 -17.26 7.93
C THR A 417 30.96 -16.03 8.80
N THR A 418 29.89 -15.40 9.29
CA THR A 418 29.94 -14.21 10.15
C THR A 418 30.18 -14.59 11.61
N GLU A 419 30.83 -13.71 12.37
CA GLU A 419 31.15 -13.93 13.79
C GLU A 419 29.92 -14.03 14.71
N ILE A 420 28.73 -13.64 14.21
CA ILE A 420 27.49 -13.53 14.99
C ILE A 420 26.88 -14.90 15.27
N CYS A 421 27.05 -15.87 14.38
CA CYS A 421 26.66 -17.26 14.64
C CYS A 421 27.61 -17.89 15.66
N LYS A 422 27.12 -18.06 16.90
CA LYS A 422 27.79 -18.93 17.87
C LYS A 422 27.99 -20.28 17.19
N LYS A 423 29.20 -20.83 17.24
CA LYS A 423 29.59 -22.08 16.57
C LYS A 423 28.89 -23.31 17.16
N ARG A 424 27.56 -23.41 17.05
CA ARG A 424 26.80 -24.62 17.35
C ARG A 424 27.12 -25.66 16.26
N PRO A 425 27.65 -26.84 16.63
CA PRO A 425 27.90 -27.92 15.67
C PRO A 425 26.64 -28.37 14.92
N GLU A 426 25.48 -28.29 15.56
CA GLU A 426 24.17 -28.67 15.03
C GLU A 426 23.79 -27.78 13.83
N THR A 427 23.87 -26.46 14.00
CA THR A 427 23.64 -25.48 12.93
C THR A 427 24.55 -25.75 11.73
N HIS A 428 25.83 -26.03 11.97
CA HIS A 428 26.78 -26.35 10.89
C HIS A 428 26.39 -27.62 10.15
N SER A 429 25.92 -28.65 10.86
CA SER A 429 25.45 -29.90 10.26
C SER A 429 24.22 -29.68 9.39
N ILE A 430 23.25 -28.88 9.86
CA ILE A 430 22.03 -28.56 9.10
C ILE A 430 22.38 -27.79 7.82
N VAL A 431 23.20 -26.74 7.91
CA VAL A 431 23.62 -25.96 6.74
C VAL A 431 24.42 -26.82 5.75
N ALA A 432 25.30 -27.69 6.23
CA ALA A 432 26.05 -28.60 5.36
C ALA A 432 25.12 -29.57 4.61
N ARG A 433 24.10 -30.09 5.29
CA ARG A 433 23.07 -30.94 4.67
C ARG A 433 22.28 -30.17 3.61
N LEU A 434 21.84 -28.95 3.92
CA LEU A 434 21.12 -28.08 2.97
C LEU A 434 21.98 -27.74 1.75
N TYR A 435 23.25 -27.40 1.96
CA TYR A 435 24.19 -27.15 0.87
C TYR A 435 24.31 -28.38 -0.03
N ASN A 436 24.61 -29.54 0.55
CA ASN A 436 24.84 -30.77 -0.22
C ASN A 436 23.56 -31.23 -0.94
N GLY A 437 22.38 -31.00 -0.36
CA GLY A 437 21.09 -31.34 -0.96
C GLY A 437 20.68 -30.44 -2.13
N HIS A 438 21.07 -29.16 -2.13
CA HIS A 438 20.56 -28.17 -3.08
C HIS A 438 21.59 -27.49 -3.99
N VAL A 439 22.90 -27.63 -3.73
CA VAL A 439 23.96 -26.95 -4.50
C VAL A 439 23.83 -27.19 -6.00
N TYR A 440 23.58 -28.43 -6.42
CA TYR A 440 23.43 -28.76 -7.85
C TYR A 440 22.31 -27.94 -8.48
N GLN A 441 21.12 -27.93 -7.88
CA GLN A 441 19.95 -27.25 -8.45
C GLN A 441 20.14 -25.72 -8.44
N ILE A 442 20.73 -25.17 -7.39
CA ILE A 442 21.00 -23.72 -7.28
C ILE A 442 22.01 -23.28 -8.34
N VAL A 443 23.11 -24.03 -8.50
CA VAL A 443 24.14 -23.75 -9.53
C VAL A 443 23.54 -23.83 -10.92
N LYS A 444 22.70 -24.84 -11.18
CA LYS A 444 21.97 -25.01 -12.44
C LYS A 444 21.14 -23.78 -12.76
N ASN A 445 20.30 -23.37 -11.82
CA ASN A 445 19.40 -22.23 -12.02
C ASN A 445 20.20 -20.92 -12.16
N CYS A 446 21.31 -20.75 -11.45
CA CYS A 446 22.20 -19.60 -11.62
C CYS A 446 22.82 -19.53 -13.01
N ILE A 447 23.32 -20.66 -13.53
CA ILE A 447 23.88 -20.74 -14.88
C ILE A 447 22.80 -20.42 -15.91
N GLU A 448 21.60 -21.02 -15.77
CA GLU A 448 20.47 -20.74 -16.65
C GLU A 448 20.10 -19.25 -16.68
N VAL A 449 20.07 -18.56 -15.54
CA VAL A 449 19.83 -17.11 -15.50
C VAL A 449 20.92 -16.33 -16.24
N ILE A 450 22.19 -16.66 -16.03
CA ILE A 450 23.31 -15.99 -16.71
C ILE A 450 23.24 -16.20 -18.22
N LEU A 451 22.79 -17.36 -18.68
CA LEU A 451 22.68 -17.67 -20.10
C LEU A 451 21.46 -17.03 -20.76
N THR A 452 20.31 -16.99 -20.06
CA THR A 452 19.02 -16.71 -20.71
C THR A 452 18.41 -15.35 -20.34
N GLN A 453 18.69 -14.80 -19.17
CA GLN A 453 18.01 -13.57 -18.74
C GLN A 453 18.66 -12.29 -19.30
N LYS A 454 17.83 -11.28 -19.54
CA LYS A 454 18.27 -9.94 -19.99
C LYS A 454 18.49 -8.94 -18.85
N ILE A 455 17.99 -9.26 -17.66
CA ILE A 455 18.04 -8.36 -16.51
C ILE A 455 19.42 -8.50 -15.86
N VAL A 456 20.29 -7.52 -16.11
CA VAL A 456 21.71 -7.54 -15.66
C VAL A 456 21.85 -7.68 -14.15
N THR A 457 20.94 -7.09 -13.36
CA THR A 457 20.94 -7.22 -11.89
C THR A 457 20.75 -8.67 -11.44
N CYS A 458 19.87 -9.43 -12.11
CA CYS A 458 19.66 -10.85 -11.82
C CYS A 458 20.89 -11.69 -12.18
N VAL A 459 21.47 -11.42 -13.36
CA VAL A 459 22.72 -12.07 -13.83
C VAL A 459 23.87 -11.86 -12.84
N LYS A 460 24.06 -10.62 -12.36
CA LYS A 460 25.05 -10.30 -11.34
C LYS A 460 24.77 -11.06 -10.03
N GLY A 461 23.52 -11.08 -9.59
CA GLY A 461 23.09 -11.86 -8.41
C GLY A 461 23.52 -13.33 -8.49
N CYS A 462 23.30 -13.98 -9.64
CA CYS A 462 23.73 -15.37 -9.86
C CYS A 462 25.26 -15.53 -9.84
N GLY A 463 26.01 -14.59 -10.42
CA GLY A 463 27.48 -14.57 -10.29
C GLY A 463 27.95 -14.56 -8.83
N ARG A 464 27.32 -13.75 -7.98
CA ARG A 464 27.60 -13.72 -6.53
C ARG A 464 27.27 -15.04 -5.83
N ILE A 465 26.11 -15.64 -6.10
CA ILE A 465 25.75 -16.95 -5.50
C ILE A 465 26.81 -17.99 -5.83
N LEU A 466 27.21 -18.09 -7.10
CA LEU A 466 28.22 -19.05 -7.56
C LEU A 466 29.56 -18.89 -6.82
N SER A 467 30.02 -17.65 -6.61
CA SER A 467 31.24 -17.36 -5.86
C SER A 467 31.14 -17.75 -4.38
N ILE A 468 30.00 -17.53 -3.73
CA ILE A 468 29.77 -17.90 -2.33
C ILE A 468 29.82 -19.41 -2.15
N PHE A 469 29.16 -20.17 -3.03
CA PHE A 469 29.12 -21.62 -2.94
C PHE A 469 30.50 -22.25 -3.15
N CYS A 470 31.32 -21.70 -4.06
CA CYS A 470 32.70 -22.15 -4.23
C CYS A 470 33.57 -21.83 -2.99
N SER A 471 33.39 -20.64 -2.41
CA SER A 471 34.17 -20.21 -1.23
C SER A 471 33.82 -21.00 0.04
N ALA A 472 32.52 -21.32 0.23
CA ALA A 472 32.03 -22.06 1.39
C ALA A 472 32.64 -23.46 1.50
N GLY A 473 32.93 -24.10 0.36
CA GLY A 473 33.54 -25.43 0.31
C GLY A 473 35.01 -25.48 0.76
N GLY A 474 35.75 -24.37 0.67
CA GLY A 474 37.19 -24.33 0.97
C GLY A 474 37.53 -24.08 2.44
N VAL A 475 36.69 -23.34 3.16
CA VAL A 475 37.04 -22.81 4.50
C VAL A 475 36.67 -23.77 5.63
N ARG A 476 35.73 -24.71 5.41
CA ARG A 476 35.06 -25.40 6.52
C ARG A 476 35.57 -26.80 6.88
N GLY A 477 36.60 -27.33 6.23
CA GLY A 477 37.19 -28.64 6.57
C GLY A 477 36.23 -29.85 6.52
N GLY A 478 34.97 -29.64 6.12
CA GLY A 478 33.96 -30.66 5.89
C GLY A 478 33.88 -31.02 4.41
N ALA A 479 33.39 -32.23 4.13
CA ALA A 479 33.16 -32.73 2.78
C ALA A 479 31.96 -32.04 2.10
N TYR A 480 32.07 -30.74 1.83
CA TYR A 480 31.15 -30.05 0.94
C TYR A 480 31.41 -30.54 -0.48
N LEU A 481 30.33 -30.82 -1.23
CA LEU A 481 30.45 -31.11 -2.65
C LEU A 481 31.12 -29.91 -3.34
N LYS A 482 32.34 -30.14 -3.82
CA LYS A 482 33.05 -29.18 -4.65
C LYS A 482 32.28 -29.09 -5.98
N ILE A 483 31.97 -27.89 -6.43
CA ILE A 483 31.40 -27.69 -7.76
C ILE A 483 32.49 -28.09 -8.76
N GLU A 484 32.32 -29.27 -9.36
CA GLU A 484 33.27 -29.84 -10.31
C GLU A 484 33.12 -29.18 -11.69
N LYS A 485 34.21 -29.15 -12.47
CA LYS A 485 34.19 -28.57 -13.82
C LYS A 485 33.19 -29.33 -14.71
N GLU A 486 33.14 -30.63 -14.51
CA GLU A 486 32.26 -31.60 -15.15
C GLU A 486 30.79 -31.21 -14.98
N LEU A 487 30.41 -30.70 -13.81
CA LEU A 487 29.06 -30.25 -13.53
C LEU A 487 28.66 -29.03 -14.37
N ILE A 488 29.55 -28.04 -14.48
CA ILE A 488 29.32 -26.88 -15.35
C ILE A 488 29.16 -27.37 -16.79
N VAL A 489 30.07 -28.22 -17.26
CA VAL A 489 30.02 -28.75 -18.63
C VAL A 489 28.70 -29.46 -18.90
N GLU A 490 28.26 -30.36 -18.02
CA GLU A 490 26.97 -31.08 -18.14
C GLU A 490 25.77 -30.12 -18.23
N MET A 491 25.78 -29.02 -17.47
CA MET A 491 24.72 -28.03 -17.52
C MET A 491 24.74 -27.24 -18.83
N LEU A 492 25.92 -26.86 -19.31
CA LEU A 492 26.12 -26.11 -20.54
C LEU A 492 25.75 -26.93 -21.80
N GLU A 493 25.91 -28.26 -21.76
CA GLU A 493 25.48 -29.17 -22.83
C GLU A 493 23.96 -29.11 -23.11
N LYS A 494 23.15 -28.63 -22.15
CA LYS A 494 21.69 -28.45 -22.32
C LYS A 494 21.33 -27.18 -23.08
N TYR A 495 22.29 -26.31 -23.36
CA TYR A 495 22.11 -25.01 -24.04
C TYR A 495 22.96 -24.91 -25.32
N PRO A 496 22.80 -25.83 -26.29
CA PRO A 496 23.66 -25.87 -27.48
C PRO A 496 23.45 -24.67 -28.41
N ASN A 497 22.32 -23.97 -28.34
CA ASN A 497 22.01 -22.83 -29.20
C ASN A 497 22.63 -21.53 -28.68
N GLU A 498 22.85 -21.47 -27.37
CA GLU A 498 23.45 -20.35 -26.65
C GLU A 498 25.00 -20.48 -26.67
N MET A 499 25.51 -21.70 -26.77
CA MET A 499 26.93 -21.98 -26.93
C MET A 499 27.39 -21.61 -28.35
N CYS A 500 28.11 -20.49 -28.52
CA CYS A 500 29.00 -20.39 -29.67
C CYS A 500 29.99 -21.57 -29.60
N SER A 501 30.41 -22.12 -30.74
CA SER A 501 31.32 -23.28 -30.87
C SER A 501 32.71 -23.09 -30.25
N ASP A 502 32.91 -22.02 -29.49
CA ASP A 502 34.14 -21.64 -28.84
C ASP A 502 34.01 -22.02 -27.35
N GLY A 503 34.86 -22.94 -26.86
CA GLY A 503 34.83 -23.45 -25.48
C GLY A 503 35.03 -22.40 -24.38
N SER A 504 35.17 -21.13 -24.75
CA SER A 504 35.45 -19.98 -23.91
C SER A 504 34.41 -19.76 -22.81
N ILE A 505 33.12 -20.00 -23.06
CA ILE A 505 32.06 -19.76 -22.06
C ILE A 505 32.24 -20.66 -20.82
N SER A 506 32.62 -21.92 -21.03
CA SER A 506 32.83 -22.86 -19.92
C SER A 506 33.99 -22.41 -19.02
N ASP A 507 35.07 -21.91 -19.61
CA ASP A 507 36.23 -21.41 -18.87
C ASP A 507 35.90 -20.08 -18.16
N GLU A 508 35.08 -19.20 -18.76
CA GLU A 508 34.60 -17.99 -18.09
C GLU A 508 33.66 -18.31 -16.91
N MET A 509 32.79 -19.32 -17.01
CA MET A 509 31.96 -19.77 -15.89
C MET A 509 32.82 -20.31 -14.73
N ILE A 510 33.91 -21.03 -15.04
CA ILE A 510 34.88 -21.48 -14.03
C ILE A 510 35.59 -20.29 -13.38
N LYS A 511 35.85 -19.20 -14.11
CA LYS A 511 36.40 -17.97 -13.52
C LYS A 511 35.44 -17.33 -12.53
N ILE A 512 34.12 -17.38 -12.74
CA ILE A 512 33.13 -16.90 -11.76
C ILE A 512 33.26 -17.66 -10.44
N LEU A 513 33.36 -19.00 -10.50
CA LEU A 513 33.55 -19.83 -9.30
C LEU A 513 34.86 -19.49 -8.56
N ASN A 514 35.93 -19.22 -9.30
CA ASN A 514 37.25 -18.91 -8.74
C ASN A 514 37.49 -17.40 -8.49
N ALA A 515 36.46 -16.57 -8.63
CA ALA A 515 36.56 -15.13 -8.45
C ALA A 515 37.01 -14.81 -7.02
N ARG A 516 37.93 -13.85 -6.88
CA ARG A 516 38.52 -13.47 -5.58
C ARG A 516 37.62 -12.54 -4.79
N SER A 517 36.66 -11.90 -5.45
CA SER A 517 35.72 -10.98 -4.85
C SER A 517 34.32 -11.15 -5.43
N LYS A 518 33.34 -10.71 -4.65
CA LYS A 518 31.95 -10.56 -5.08
C LYS A 518 31.84 -9.75 -6.38
N GLU A 519 32.50 -8.61 -6.45
CA GLU A 519 32.42 -7.70 -7.60
C GLU A 519 33.02 -8.32 -8.87
N GLU A 520 34.11 -9.07 -8.73
CA GLU A 520 34.71 -9.81 -9.84
C GLU A 520 33.74 -10.85 -10.40
N ALA A 521 33.11 -11.64 -9.52
CA ALA A 521 32.12 -12.65 -9.90
C ALA A 521 30.90 -12.03 -10.63
N GLU A 522 30.37 -10.92 -10.11
CA GLU A 522 29.26 -10.18 -10.71
C GLU A 522 29.61 -9.65 -12.11
N ASN A 523 30.80 -9.06 -12.27
CA ASN A 523 31.24 -8.50 -13.54
C ASN A 523 31.53 -9.58 -14.59
N LEU A 524 32.10 -10.72 -14.18
CA LEU A 524 32.29 -11.88 -15.05
C LEU A 524 30.95 -12.43 -15.55
N ALA A 525 29.95 -12.60 -14.66
CA ALA A 525 28.61 -13.05 -15.05
C ALA A 525 27.96 -12.09 -16.06
N ALA A 526 28.00 -10.78 -15.79
CA ALA A 526 27.47 -9.76 -16.70
C ALA A 526 28.19 -9.74 -18.06
N MET A 527 29.51 -9.98 -18.08
CA MET A 527 30.29 -10.07 -19.30
C MET A 527 29.88 -11.26 -20.16
N ILE A 528 29.74 -12.46 -19.56
CA ILE A 528 29.27 -13.67 -20.27
C ILE A 528 27.90 -13.41 -20.91
N ASN A 529 26.95 -12.89 -20.12
CA ASN A 529 25.61 -12.58 -20.60
C ASN A 529 25.61 -11.53 -21.73
N SER A 530 26.49 -10.54 -21.67
CA SER A 530 26.66 -9.53 -22.72
C SER A 530 27.19 -10.12 -24.04
N ILE A 531 28.11 -11.08 -23.97
CA ILE A 531 28.63 -11.81 -25.14
C ILE A 531 27.49 -12.59 -25.80
N LEU A 532 26.72 -13.35 -25.02
CA LEU A 532 25.57 -14.14 -25.50
C LEU A 532 24.52 -13.27 -26.18
N ASN A 533 24.15 -12.16 -25.55
CA ASN A 533 23.17 -11.21 -26.10
C ASN A 533 23.62 -10.54 -27.41
N LYS A 534 24.93 -10.50 -27.70
CA LYS A 534 25.44 -10.02 -29.01
C LYS A 534 25.34 -11.09 -30.08
N CYS A 535 25.46 -12.37 -29.74
CA CYS A 535 25.37 -13.47 -30.71
C CYS A 535 23.94 -13.75 -31.17
N HIS A 536 22.93 -13.37 -30.39
CA HIS A 536 21.52 -13.51 -30.76
C HIS A 536 20.96 -12.34 -31.61
N LYS A 537 21.78 -11.34 -31.93
CA LYS A 537 21.43 -10.24 -32.83
C LYS A 537 22.02 -10.47 -34.21
#